data_AF-A0A382DUL6-F1
#
_entry.id   AF-A0A382DUL6-F1
#
_cell.length_a   1.000
_cell.length_b   1.000
_cell.length_c   1.000
_cell.angle_alpha   90.00
_cell.angle_beta   90.00
_cell.angle_gamma   90.00
#
_symmetry.space_group_name_H-M   'P 1'
#
loop_
_entity.id
_entity.type
_entity.pdbx_description
1 polymer ?
#
loop_
_entity_poly.entity_id
_entity_poly.type
_entity_poly.pdbx_seq_one_letter_code
_entity_poly.pdbx_strand_id
1 'polypeptide(L)'
;KIIIESSHHSHTFADVDFIVYCQKALYSRSPFRVRIVDWEPEYCIAYIKTLRQHDRWKPLTITYTRRGHYIYLWNKNYVKGKRF
;
A
#
# COMPACT_ATOMS: atom_id res chain seq x y z
N LYS A 1 2.89 -11.95 8.73
CA LYS A 1 3.39 -11.91 7.33
C LYS A 1 2.17 -12.02 6.44
N ILE A 2 1.62 -10.91 5.95
CA ILE A 2 0.41 -10.95 5.11
C ILE A 2 0.86 -11.13 3.67
N ILE A 3 0.39 -12.20 3.04
CA ILE A 3 0.57 -12.51 1.61
C ILE A 3 -0.83 -12.34 1.03
N ILE A 4 -0.98 -11.51 0.01
CA ILE A 4 -2.24 -11.35 -0.71
C ILE A 4 -2.14 -12.27 -1.92
N GLU A 5 -2.93 -13.34 -1.91
CA GLU A 5 -3.05 -14.30 -3.01
C GLU A 5 -4.34 -13.97 -3.75
N SER A 6 -4.20 -13.57 -5.02
CA SER A 6 -5.32 -13.24 -5.91
C SER A 6 -6.08 -14.53 -6.25
N SER A 7 -7.21 -14.76 -5.59
CA SER A 7 -8.15 -15.82 -5.96
C SER A 7 -9.19 -15.23 -6.92
N HIS A 8 -8.87 -15.28 -8.21
CA HIS A 8 -9.76 -15.25 -9.37
C HIS A 8 -10.73 -14.03 -9.52
N HIS A 9 -10.71 -13.48 -10.75
CA HIS A 9 -11.70 -12.58 -11.38
C HIS A 9 -11.41 -11.06 -11.41
N SER A 10 -11.14 -10.59 -12.64
CA SER A 10 -11.41 -9.25 -13.21
C SER A 10 -10.92 -7.99 -12.44
N HIS A 11 -9.73 -7.53 -12.81
CA HIS A 11 -9.28 -6.15 -13.08
C HIS A 11 -9.68 -4.91 -12.24
N THR A 12 -10.40 -5.00 -11.12
CA THR A 12 -10.71 -3.81 -10.28
C THR A 12 -10.53 -4.00 -8.77
N PHE A 13 -10.20 -5.20 -8.30
CA PHE A 13 -10.15 -5.50 -6.85
C PHE A 13 -8.79 -5.18 -6.18
N ALA A 14 -7.68 -5.29 -6.91
CA ALA A 14 -6.33 -5.10 -6.35
C ALA A 14 -6.07 -3.67 -5.82
N ASP A 15 -6.61 -2.65 -6.50
CA ASP A 15 -6.50 -1.24 -6.09
C ASP A 15 -7.28 -0.96 -4.79
N VAL A 16 -8.50 -1.50 -4.70
CA VAL A 16 -9.35 -1.34 -3.51
C VAL A 16 -8.69 -2.00 -2.30
N ASP A 17 -8.18 -3.21 -2.47
CA ASP A 17 -7.45 -3.92 -1.41
C ASP A 17 -6.21 -3.13 -0.97
N PHE A 18 -5.45 -2.58 -1.91
CA PHE A 18 -4.28 -1.77 -1.59
C PHE A 18 -4.64 -0.51 -0.80
N ILE A 19 -5.72 0.19 -1.16
CA ILE A 19 -6.23 1.35 -0.41
C ILE A 19 -6.63 0.96 1.01
N VAL A 20 -7.25 -0.22 1.22
CA VAL A 20 -7.56 -0.72 2.57
C VAL A 20 -6.28 -0.90 3.39
N TYR A 21 -5.20 -1.40 2.79
CA TYR A 21 -3.91 -1.50 3.48
C TYR A 21 -3.28 -0.13 3.76
N CYS A 22 -3.42 0.85 2.87
CA CYS A 22 -3.02 2.23 3.15
C CYS A 22 -3.79 2.80 4.35
N GLN A 23 -5.11 2.58 4.43
CA GLN A 23 -5.91 3.00 5.58
C GLN A 23 -5.46 2.30 6.87
N LYS A 24 -5.26 0.97 6.84
CA LYS A 24 -4.74 0.24 8.00
C LYS A 24 -3.37 0.75 8.43
N ALA A 25 -2.50 1.08 7.47
CA ALA A 25 -1.17 1.62 7.73
C ALA A 25 -1.18 3.00 8.38
N LEU A 26 -2.20 3.84 8.12
CA LEU A 26 -2.33 5.14 8.79
C LEU A 26 -2.52 4.98 10.31
N TYR A 27 -3.23 3.94 10.72
CA TYR A 27 -3.64 3.68 12.10
C TYR A 27 -2.86 2.56 12.80
N SER A 28 -1.77 2.10 12.19
CA SER A 28 -0.95 1.01 12.71
C SER A 28 0.47 1.48 13.01
N ARG A 29 1.03 0.97 14.11
CA ARG A 29 2.44 1.12 14.44
C ARG A 29 3.34 0.20 13.62
N SER A 30 2.80 -0.92 13.14
CA SER A 30 3.57 -1.96 12.46
C SER A 30 3.60 -1.74 10.94
N PRO A 31 4.75 -1.96 10.29
CA PRO A 31 4.85 -1.88 8.84
C PRO A 31 4.11 -3.05 8.17
N PHE A 32 3.52 -2.77 7.00
CA PHE A 32 2.91 -3.76 6.12
C PHE A 32 3.83 -4.03 4.94
N ARG A 33 3.82 -5.28 4.50
CA ARG A 33 4.47 -5.73 3.28
C ARG A 33 3.42 -6.41 2.41
N VAL A 34 3.06 -5.76 1.32
CA VAL A 34 2.02 -6.20 0.38
C VAL A 34 2.74 -6.79 -0.84
N ARG A 35 2.48 -8.07 -1.13
CA ARG A 35 2.94 -8.67 -2.39
C ARG A 35 1.97 -8.24 -3.47
N ILE A 36 2.51 -7.72 -4.56
CA ILE A 36 1.71 -7.39 -5.74
C ILE A 36 1.80 -8.60 -6.69
N VAL A 37 0.71 -8.89 -7.39
CA VAL A 37 0.63 -10.04 -8.32
C VAL A 37 0.12 -9.56 -9.68
N ASP A 38 -0.82 -8.62 -9.66
CA ASP A 38 -1.59 -8.23 -10.84
C ASP A 38 -1.17 -6.88 -11.45
N TRP A 39 -0.18 -6.18 -10.88
CA TRP A 39 0.31 -4.92 -11.44
C TRP A 39 1.68 -5.09 -12.10
N GLU A 40 1.90 -4.39 -13.20
CA GLU A 40 3.23 -4.25 -13.75
C GLU A 40 4.09 -3.34 -12.84
N PRO A 41 5.42 -3.56 -12.76
CA PRO A 41 6.31 -2.74 -11.95
C PRO A 41 6.17 -1.23 -12.18
N GLU A 42 5.99 -0.83 -13.44
CA GLU A 42 5.83 0.55 -13.88
C GLU A 42 4.52 1.14 -13.37
N TYR A 43 3.45 0.34 -13.39
CA TYR A 43 2.17 0.72 -12.80
C TYR A 43 2.30 0.92 -11.29
N CYS A 44 2.98 0.01 -10.56
CA CYS A 44 3.23 0.19 -9.12
C CYS A 44 3.91 1.54 -8.81
N ILE A 45 4.93 1.88 -9.62
CA ILE A 45 5.69 3.12 -9.45
C ILE A 45 4.81 4.34 -9.72
N ALA A 46 4.03 4.32 -10.80
CA ALA A 46 3.10 5.40 -11.16
C ALA A 46 2.00 5.57 -10.11
N TYR A 47 1.39 4.47 -9.67
CA TYR A 47 0.33 4.46 -8.67
C TYR A 47 0.80 5.03 -7.33
N ILE A 48 1.99 4.64 -6.85
CA ILE A 48 2.59 5.22 -5.64
C ILE A 48 2.83 6.73 -5.78
N LYS A 49 3.28 7.19 -6.97
CA LYS A 49 3.44 8.63 -7.24
C LYS A 49 2.10 9.35 -7.14
N THR A 50 1.04 8.82 -7.74
CA THR A 50 -0.31 9.38 -7.67
C THR A 50 -0.83 9.43 -6.24
N LEU A 51 -0.68 8.35 -5.46
CA LEU A 51 -1.10 8.33 -4.05
C LEU A 51 -0.45 9.43 -3.22
N ARG A 52 0.83 9.72 -3.45
CA ARG A 52 1.56 10.77 -2.73
C ARG A 52 1.06 12.19 -3.04
N GLN A 53 0.31 12.37 -4.14
CA GLN A 53 -0.31 13.66 -4.47
C GLN A 53 -1.54 13.95 -3.59
N HIS A 54 -2.16 12.92 -3.00
CA HIS A 54 -3.31 13.10 -2.12
C HIS A 54 -2.87 13.33 -0.68
N ASP A 55 -3.36 14.42 -0.07
CA ASP A 55 -3.00 14.84 1.29
C ASP A 55 -3.22 13.76 2.34
N ARG A 56 -4.30 12.99 2.21
CA ARG A 56 -4.66 11.88 3.12
C ARG A 56 -3.52 10.86 3.29
N TRP A 57 -2.72 10.63 2.25
CA TRP A 57 -1.68 9.61 2.26
C TRP A 57 -0.29 10.15 2.59
N LYS A 58 -0.13 11.47 2.73
CA LYS A 58 1.16 12.11 3.11
C LYS A 58 1.82 11.53 4.37
N PRO A 59 1.07 11.09 5.41
CA PRO A 59 1.70 10.48 6.59
C PRO A 59 2.35 9.11 6.30
N LEU A 60 1.93 8.43 5.23
CA LEU A 60 2.44 7.11 4.87
C LEU A 60 3.78 7.23 4.16
N THR A 61 4.70 6.35 4.55
CA THR A 61 5.85 6.01 3.74
C THR A 61 5.51 4.77 2.93
N ILE A 62 5.57 4.91 1.60
CA ILE A 62 5.21 3.87 0.63
C ILE A 62 6.42 3.61 -0.26
N THR A 63 6.90 2.38 -0.35
CA THR A 63 8.09 2.03 -1.15
C THR A 63 7.87 0.73 -1.91
N TYR A 64 8.12 0.75 -3.21
CA TYR A 64 8.06 -0.45 -4.05
C TYR A 64 9.46 -1.07 -4.22
N THR A 65 9.53 -2.39 -4.16
CA THR A 65 10.73 -3.17 -4.44
C THR A 65 10.46 -4.14 -5.59
N ARG A 66 11.19 -3.95 -6.69
CA ARG A 66 11.10 -4.82 -7.88
C ARG A 66 11.45 -6.28 -7.55
N ARG A 67 12.49 -6.50 -6.73
CA ARG A 67 12.90 -7.84 -6.30
C ARG A 67 11.82 -8.48 -5.41
N GLY A 68 11.12 -9.47 -5.95
CA GLY A 68 10.01 -10.16 -5.29
C GLY A 68 8.66 -9.42 -5.36
N HIS A 69 8.63 -8.25 -5.99
CA HIS A 69 7.42 -7.52 -6.35
C HIS A 69 6.53 -7.17 -5.13
N TYR A 70 7.10 -6.35 -4.23
CA TYR A 70 6.47 -5.96 -2.97
C TYR A 70 6.33 -4.44 -2.84
N ILE A 71 5.24 -4.00 -2.22
CA ILE A 71 5.09 -2.64 -1.70
C ILE A 71 5.11 -2.67 -0.17
N TYR A 72 5.98 -1.84 0.40
CA TYR A 72 6.09 -1.60 1.83
C TYR A 72 5.33 -0.34 2.21
N LEU A 73 4.55 -0.43 3.28
CA LEU A 73 3.65 0.62 3.77
C LEU A 73 3.81 0.78 5.27
N TRP A 74 4.09 1.99 5.75
CA TRP A 74 4.07 2.28 7.18
C TRP A 74 3.86 3.77 7.46
N ASN A 75 3.27 4.08 8.61
CA ASN A 75 3.20 5.45 9.11
C ASN A 75 4.35 5.70 10.08
N LYS A 76 5.43 6.34 9.61
CA LYS A 76 6.58 6.70 10.45
C LYS A 76 6.22 7.69 11.57
N ASN A 77 5.11 8.42 11.41
CA ASN A 77 4.61 9.42 12.34
C ASN A 77 3.40 8.92 13.14
N TYR A 78 3.22 7.60 13.26
CA TYR A 78 2.07 7.03 13.96
C TYR A 78 2.05 7.48 15.43
N VAL A 79 0.93 8.06 15.84
CA VAL A 79 0.63 8.41 17.23
C VAL A 79 -0.71 7.79 17.59
N LYS A 80 -0.74 6.99 18.66
CA LYS A 80 -1.96 6.33 19.13
C LYS A 80 -3.04 7.37 19.45
N GLY A 81 -4.22 7.21 18.85
CA GLY A 81 -5.37 8.10 19.06
C GLY A 81 -5.44 9.33 18.15
N LYS A 82 -4.43 9.58 17.31
CA LYS A 82 -4.46 10.67 16.32
C LYS A 82 -5.13 10.21 15.02
N ARG A 83 -6.12 10.97 14.54
CA ARG A 83 -6.75 10.76 13.23
C ARG A 83 -6.01 11.56 12.15
N PHE A 84 -5.86 10.95 10.97
CA PHE A 84 -5.19 11.50 9.79
C PHE A 84 -6.15 11.49 8.59
#